data_AF-A0A9E4R2U2-F1
#
_entry.id   AF-A0A9E4R2U2-F1
#
_cell.length_a   1.000
_cell.length_b   1.000
_cell.length_c   1.000
_cell.angle_alpha   90.00
_cell.angle_beta   90.00
_cell.angle_gamma   90.00
#
_symmetry.space_group_name_H-M   'P 1'
#
loop_
_entity.id
_entity.type
_entity.pdbx_description
1 polymer ?
#
loop_
_entity_poly.entity_id
_entity_poly.type
_entity_poly.pdbx_seq_one_letter_code
_entity_poly.pdbx_strand_id
1 'polypeptide(L)'
;DSMLAKLVAWGPDRQAAIGRMLRALASFPVLGVTTNIPFLLRAISHPDFRSGDYDTGFIDKHPELTAAPGPGRLNGAAAEIAERIWQSGGNNIPRGAGETFRDVAGPWRGLPKTTFP
;
A
#
# COMPACT_ATOMS: atom_id res chain seq x y z
N ASP A 1 7.30 -16.08 -11.51
CA ASP A 1 7.28 -14.61 -11.62
C ASP A 1 6.19 -14.08 -10.69
N SER A 2 6.45 -13.00 -9.96
CA SER A 2 5.52 -12.33 -9.03
C SER A 2 4.79 -11.14 -9.65
N MET A 3 4.91 -10.94 -10.97
CA MET A 3 4.25 -9.86 -11.71
C MET A 3 2.72 -9.92 -11.62
N LEU A 4 2.09 -8.86 -11.08
CA LEU A 4 0.64 -8.70 -11.02
C LEU A 4 0.06 -8.01 -12.26
N ALA A 5 0.64 -6.88 -12.67
CA ALA A 5 0.18 -6.07 -13.80
C ALA A 5 1.28 -5.13 -14.29
N LYS A 6 1.08 -4.54 -15.48
CA LYS A 6 1.89 -3.43 -16.01
C LYS A 6 1.02 -2.19 -16.09
N LEU A 7 1.41 -1.13 -15.39
CA LEU A 7 0.75 0.18 -15.46
C LEU A 7 1.56 1.11 -16.36
N VAL A 8 0.91 1.68 -17.38
CA VAL A 8 1.53 2.60 -18.34
C VAL A 8 0.73 3.89 -18.37
N ALA A 9 1.41 5.03 -18.25
CA ALA A 9 0.80 6.35 -18.36
C ALA A 9 1.47 7.15 -19.48
N TRP A 10 0.66 7.87 -20.25
CA TRP A 10 1.11 8.75 -21.32
C TRP A 10 0.63 10.18 -21.06
N GLY A 11 1.36 11.17 -21.54
CA GLY A 11 1.00 12.59 -21.49
C GLY A 11 1.70 13.38 -22.60
N PRO A 12 1.26 14.61 -22.89
CA PRO A 12 1.88 15.47 -23.91
C PRO A 12 3.33 15.83 -23.58
N ASP A 13 3.68 15.80 -22.29
CA ASP A 13 5.04 15.97 -21.81
C ASP A 13 5.33 15.02 -20.63
N ARG A 14 6.60 14.98 -20.23
CA ARG A 14 7.10 14.09 -19.18
C ARG A 14 6.44 14.36 -17.82
N GLN A 15 6.21 15.62 -17.46
CA GLN A 15 5.61 15.98 -16.18
C GLN A 15 4.13 15.58 -16.14
N ALA A 16 3.41 15.73 -17.26
CA ALA A 16 2.03 15.29 -17.40
C ALA A 16 1.90 13.75 -17.30
N ALA A 17 2.81 13.00 -17.95
CA ALA A 17 2.87 11.55 -17.85
C ALA A 17 3.16 11.09 -16.41
N ILE A 18 4.13 11.71 -15.74
CA ILE A 18 4.45 11.45 -14.33
C ILE A 18 3.27 11.75 -13.42
N GLY A 19 2.62 12.91 -13.58
CA GLY A 19 1.45 13.28 -12.80
C GLY A 19 0.31 12.28 -12.95
N ARG A 20 0.09 11.76 -14.17
CA ARG A 20 -0.89 10.69 -14.42
C ARG A 20 -0.49 9.37 -13.75
N MET A 21 0.78 8.98 -13.86
CA MET A 21 1.31 7.76 -13.24
C MET A 21 1.18 7.80 -11.71
N LEU A 22 1.54 8.92 -11.07
CA LEU A 22 1.44 9.08 -9.63
C LEU A 22 0.00 8.98 -9.14
N ARG A 23 -0.96 9.61 -9.84
CA ARG A 23 -2.38 9.46 -9.54
C ARG A 23 -2.85 8.02 -9.68
N ALA A 24 -2.47 7.37 -10.78
CA ALA A 24 -2.87 5.99 -11.06
C ALA A 24 -2.32 5.01 -10.01
N LEU A 25 -1.06 5.17 -9.58
CA LEU A 25 -0.45 4.38 -8.51
C LEU A 25 -1.11 4.64 -7.14
N ALA A 26 -1.41 5.90 -6.82
CA ALA A 26 -2.02 6.27 -5.54
C ALA A 26 -3.43 5.70 -5.36
N SER A 27 -4.18 5.52 -6.45
CA SER A 27 -5.51 4.92 -6.44
C SER A 27 -5.53 3.46 -6.91
N PHE A 28 -4.37 2.80 -7.05
CA PHE A 28 -4.28 1.46 -7.63
C PHE A 28 -4.79 0.41 -6.62
N PRO A 29 -5.93 -0.26 -6.86
CA PRO A 29 -6.52 -1.15 -5.88
C PRO A 29 -5.80 -2.50 -5.87
N VAL A 30 -5.01 -2.77 -4.82
CA VAL A 30 -4.42 -4.09 -4.57
C VAL A 30 -4.50 -4.41 -3.09
N LEU A 31 -5.06 -5.57 -2.77
CA LEU A 31 -5.42 -5.96 -1.42
C LEU A 31 -4.97 -7.39 -1.14
N GLY A 32 -4.56 -7.66 0.10
CA GLY A 32 -4.15 -8.99 0.54
C GLY A 32 -2.72 -9.41 0.15
N VAL A 33 -1.97 -8.56 -0.55
CA VAL A 33 -0.55 -8.81 -0.90
C VAL A 33 0.29 -7.56 -0.71
N THR A 34 1.55 -7.74 -0.31
CA THR A 34 2.54 -6.68 -0.33
C THR A 34 2.93 -6.36 -1.77
N THR A 35 2.93 -5.08 -2.12
CA THR A 35 3.28 -4.61 -3.47
C THR A 35 4.48 -3.68 -3.44
N ASN A 36 5.11 -3.50 -4.59
CA ASN A 36 6.18 -2.52 -4.80
C ASN A 36 5.65 -1.08 -5.03
N ILE A 37 4.34 -0.84 -4.90
CA ILE A 37 3.72 0.48 -5.15
C ILE A 37 4.37 1.59 -4.30
N PRO A 38 4.64 1.42 -2.99
CA PRO A 38 5.29 2.46 -2.21
C PRO A 38 6.67 2.85 -2.73
N PHE A 39 7.45 1.87 -3.21
CA PHE A 39 8.74 2.11 -3.86
C PHE A 39 8.56 2.89 -5.17
N LEU A 40 7.63 2.48 -6.04
CA LEU A 40 7.37 3.15 -7.31
C LEU A 40 6.94 4.61 -7.11
N LEU A 41 6.09 4.89 -6.12
CA LEU A 41 5.68 6.26 -5.77
C LEU A 41 6.88 7.13 -5.38
N ARG A 42 7.78 6.62 -4.54
CA ARG A 42 9.01 7.33 -4.14
C ARG A 42 9.93 7.56 -5.34
N ALA A 43 10.21 6.52 -6.10
CA ALA A 43 11.11 6.58 -7.26
C ALA A 43 10.62 7.60 -8.30
N ILE A 44 9.33 7.55 -8.66
CA ILE A 44 8.75 8.46 -9.67
C ILE A 44 8.65 9.90 -9.16
N SER A 45 8.52 10.10 -7.85
CA SER A 45 8.49 11.43 -7.23
C SER A 45 9.88 12.04 -7.04
N HIS A 46 10.95 11.25 -7.13
CA HIS A 46 12.32 11.71 -6.90
C HIS A 46 12.74 12.79 -7.92
N PRO A 47 13.36 13.91 -7.51
CA PRO A 47 13.75 15.00 -8.40
C PRO A 47 14.55 14.54 -9.63
N ASP A 48 15.55 13.68 -9.43
CA ASP A 48 16.41 13.17 -10.51
C ASP A 48 15.61 12.30 -11.50
N PHE A 49 14.71 11.45 -10.97
CA PHE A 49 13.78 10.74 -11.82
C PHE A 49 12.86 11.71 -12.55
N ARG A 50 12.42 12.80 -11.94
CA ARG A 50 11.51 13.79 -12.57
C ARG A 50 12.20 14.69 -13.59
N SER A 51 13.48 14.99 -13.42
CA SER A 51 14.27 15.77 -14.37
C SER A 51 14.68 14.92 -15.59
N GLY A 52 14.83 13.60 -15.41
CA GLY A 52 15.40 12.72 -16.43
C GLY A 52 16.90 12.53 -16.29
N ASP A 53 17.52 13.09 -15.25
CA ASP A 53 18.94 13.01 -14.97
C ASP A 53 19.25 11.78 -14.10
N TYR A 54 19.22 10.60 -14.69
CA TYR A 54 19.50 9.35 -14.01
C TYR A 54 20.08 8.30 -14.96
N ASP A 55 20.75 7.31 -14.39
CA ASP A 55 21.33 6.19 -15.11
C ASP A 55 20.92 4.85 -14.47
N THR A 56 21.53 3.76 -14.93
CA THR A 56 21.26 2.41 -14.43
C THR A 56 21.63 2.22 -12.95
N GLY A 57 22.45 3.10 -12.38
CA GLY A 57 22.84 3.09 -10.96
C GLY A 57 21.92 3.94 -10.08
N PHE A 58 20.82 4.48 -10.60
CA PHE A 58 19.90 5.35 -9.86
C PHE A 58 19.48 4.76 -8.50
N ILE A 59 19.05 3.50 -8.47
CA ILE A 59 18.57 2.88 -7.23
C ILE A 59 19.71 2.72 -6.21
N ASP A 60 20.92 2.41 -6.66
CA ASP A 60 22.09 2.26 -5.78
C ASP A 60 22.52 3.60 -5.17
N LYS A 61 22.33 4.70 -5.91
CA LYS A 61 22.60 6.07 -5.45
C LYS A 61 21.56 6.59 -4.45
N HIS A 62 20.36 6.00 -4.43
CA HIS A 62 19.21 6.42 -3.62
C HIS A 62 18.65 5.27 -2.76
N PRO A 63 19.43 4.75 -1.78
CA PRO A 63 19.02 3.63 -0.94
C PRO A 63 17.76 3.92 -0.11
N GLU A 64 17.45 5.19 0.16
CA GLU A 64 16.23 5.63 0.82
C GLU A 64 14.95 5.24 0.06
N LEU A 65 15.02 5.01 -1.26
CA LEU A 65 13.87 4.62 -2.07
C LEU A 65 13.38 3.21 -1.73
N THR A 66 14.29 2.30 -1.35
CA THR A 66 13.99 0.89 -1.08
C THR A 66 13.68 0.62 0.39
N ALA A 67 13.78 1.64 1.25
CA ALA A 67 13.41 1.55 2.66
C ALA A 67 12.00 0.96 2.82
N ALA A 68 11.86 0.04 3.77
CA ALA A 68 10.56 -0.51 4.12
C ALA A 68 9.61 0.65 4.44
N PRO A 69 8.36 0.63 3.94
CA PRO A 69 7.39 1.62 4.36
C PRO A 69 7.31 1.58 5.88
N GLY A 70 7.54 2.74 6.52
CA GLY A 70 7.34 2.87 7.96
C GLY A 70 5.92 2.46 8.31
N PRO A 71 5.65 2.03 9.56
CA PRO A 71 4.31 1.64 9.98
C PRO A 71 3.33 2.73 9.56
N GLY A 72 2.39 2.38 8.67
CA GLY A 72 1.42 3.37 8.16
C GLY A 72 0.73 4.05 9.34
N ARG A 73 0.31 5.31 9.20
CA ARG A 73 -0.37 6.04 10.29
C ARG A 73 -1.57 5.27 10.88
N LEU A 74 -2.20 4.43 10.06
CA LEU A 74 -3.25 3.50 10.47
C LEU A 74 -2.76 2.42 11.44
N ASN A 75 -1.54 1.92 11.29
CA ASN A 75 -0.94 0.95 12.20
C ASN A 75 -0.62 1.59 13.55
N GLY A 76 -0.18 2.86 13.56
CA GLY A 76 0.06 3.61 14.80
C GLY A 76 -1.23 3.85 15.58
N ALA A 77 -2.28 4.33 14.90
CA ALA A 77 -3.59 4.52 15.52
C ALA A 77 -4.25 3.19 15.92
N ALA A 78 -4.13 2.14 15.10
CA ALA A 78 -4.63 0.81 15.43
C ALA A 78 -3.87 0.19 16.60
N ALA A 79 -2.55 0.40 16.70
CA ALA A 79 -1.74 -0.03 17.84
C ALA A 79 -2.13 0.73 19.11
N GLU A 80 -2.34 2.04 19.04
CA GLU A 80 -2.80 2.85 20.17
C GLU A 80 -4.20 2.44 20.65
N ILE A 81 -5.12 2.16 19.72
CA ILE A 81 -6.46 1.63 20.03
C ILE A 81 -6.35 0.23 20.66
N ALA A 82 -5.53 -0.66 20.08
CA ALA A 82 -5.33 -2.01 20.61
C ALA A 82 -4.72 -2.00 22.02
N GLU A 83 -3.77 -1.10 22.27
CA GLU A 83 -3.15 -0.91 23.58
C GLU A 83 -4.16 -0.37 24.61
N ARG A 84 -4.99 0.61 24.23
CA ARG A 84 -6.09 1.09 25.07
C ARG A 84 -7.10 -0.02 25.41
N ILE A 85 -7.46 -0.85 24.44
CA ILE A 85 -8.34 -2.01 24.66
C ILE A 85 -7.71 -2.99 25.66
N TRP A 86 -6.41 -3.27 25.51
CA TRP A 86 -5.66 -4.14 26.41
C TRP A 86 -5.58 -3.57 27.85
N GLN A 87 -5.29 -2.28 27.98
CA GLN A 87 -5.19 -1.58 29.28
C GLN A 87 -6.55 -1.38 29.96
N SER A 88 -7.65 -1.28 29.19
CA SER A 88 -9.01 -1.08 29.71
C SER A 88 -9.63 -2.32 30.40
N GLY A 89 -8.88 -3.42 30.49
CA GLY A 89 -9.29 -4.61 31.22
C GLY A 89 -9.81 -5.70 30.29
N GLY A 90 -8.95 -6.68 30.03
CA GLY A 90 -9.31 -7.97 29.44
C GLY A 90 -10.22 -8.81 30.34
N ASN A 91 -11.40 -8.29 30.68
CA ASN A 91 -12.37 -9.00 31.52
C ASN A 91 -13.78 -9.06 30.93
N ASN A 92 -13.96 -8.74 29.65
CA ASN A 92 -15.21 -9.05 28.94
C ASN A 92 -15.02 -9.29 27.44
N ILE A 93 -14.01 -10.08 27.06
CA ILE A 93 -14.04 -10.74 25.75
C ILE A 93 -14.99 -11.93 25.90
N PRO A 94 -16.10 -12.01 25.14
CA PRO A 94 -16.91 -13.22 25.13
C PRO A 94 -16.02 -14.37 24.70
N ARG A 95 -15.77 -15.33 25.61
CA ARG A 95 -15.20 -16.63 25.24
C ARG A 95 -16.26 -17.39 24.43
N GLY A 96 -16.41 -17.01 23.17
CA GLY A 96 -17.13 -17.79 22.17
C GLY A 96 -16.35 -19.08 21.94
N ALA A 97 -17.03 -20.19 22.16
CA ALA A 97 -16.49 -21.52 21.93
C ALA A 97 -16.02 -21.66 20.48
N GLY A 98 -14.75 -22.03 20.29
CA GLY A 98 -14.25 -22.74 19.11
C GLY A 98 -14.71 -22.25 17.74
N GLU A 99 -14.45 -21.00 17.37
CA GLU A 99 -14.42 -20.61 15.96
C GLU A 99 -12.99 -20.65 15.46
N THR A 100 -12.71 -21.60 14.56
CA THR A 100 -11.43 -21.66 13.88
C THR A 100 -11.20 -20.39 13.07
N PHE A 101 -9.96 -19.91 12.96
CA PHE A 101 -9.55 -18.76 12.13
C PHE A 101 -10.03 -18.83 10.65
N ARG A 102 -10.58 -19.98 10.21
CA ARG A 102 -11.21 -20.19 8.90
C ARG A 102 -12.59 -19.54 8.75
N ASP A 103 -13.27 -19.18 9.85
CA ASP A 103 -14.63 -18.64 9.83
C ASP A 103 -14.72 -17.11 9.98
N VAL A 104 -13.58 -16.43 10.13
CA VAL A 104 -13.56 -14.97 10.00
C VAL A 104 -13.82 -14.64 8.54
N ALA A 105 -15.08 -14.37 8.22
CA ALA A 105 -15.49 -13.90 6.90
C ALA A 105 -14.62 -12.69 6.56
N GLY A 106 -13.67 -12.88 5.63
CA GLY A 106 -12.82 -11.80 5.19
C GLY A 106 -13.67 -10.62 4.70
N PRO A 107 -13.13 -9.39 4.73
CA PRO A 107 -13.87 -8.16 4.41
C PRO A 107 -14.46 -8.11 3.00
N TRP A 108 -14.16 -9.13 2.18
CA TRP A 108 -14.61 -9.34 0.81
C TRP A 108 -15.90 -10.17 0.70
N ARG A 109 -16.32 -10.86 1.77
CA ARG A 109 -17.44 -11.80 1.73
C ARG A 109 -18.75 -11.05 1.96
N GLY A 110 -19.37 -10.55 0.88
CA GLY A 110 -20.66 -9.87 0.91
C GLY A 110 -20.76 -8.60 0.05
N LEU A 111 -19.67 -8.20 -0.61
CA LEU A 111 -19.70 -7.05 -1.51
C LEU A 111 -20.45 -7.41 -2.80
N PRO A 112 -21.43 -6.61 -3.25
CA PRO A 112 -22.10 -6.83 -4.52
C PRO A 112 -21.09 -6.76 -5.67
N LYS A 113 -21.38 -7.47 -6.78
CA LYS A 113 -20.51 -7.48 -7.98
C LYS A 113 -20.32 -6.08 -8.61
N THR A 114 -21.08 -5.09 -8.15
CA THR A 114 -21.03 -3.69 -8.57
C THR A 114 -20.15 -2.80 -7.68
N THR A 115 -19.51 -3.35 -6.64
CA THR A 115 -18.67 -2.55 -5.71
C THR A 115 -17.38 -2.04 -6.36
N PHE A 116 -16.96 -2.58 -7.50
CA PHE A 116 -15.76 -2.14 -8.20
C PHE A 116 -16.13 -1.55 -9.57
N PRO A 117 -15.62 -0.36 -9.93
CA PRO A 117 -15.82 0.26 -11.25
C PRO A 117 -15.01 -0.43 -12.36
#